data_AF-A0A8J6AQA5-F1
#
_entry.id   AF-A0A8J6AQA5-F1
#
_cell.length_a   1.000
_cell.length_b   1.000
_cell.length_c   1.000
_cell.angle_alpha   90.00
_cell.angle_beta   90.00
_cell.angle_gamma   90.00
#
_symmetry.space_group_name_H-M   'P 1'
#
loop_
_entity.id
_entity.type
_entity.pdbx_description
1 polymer ?
#
loop_
_entity_poly.entity_id
_entity_poly.type
_entity_poly.pdbx_seq_one_letter_code
_entity_poly.pdbx_strand_id
1 'polypeptide(L)'
;MFRPATNSFIPSFSMRITTLCFFAFAIMAVAYCDTVSDDMILDLDFSAEANTHFVLHGAFNGVELPVAEEFIHGADGVTNEFKAVTMKPQFNEHHTFEATYLNDTIYEVPDQITVVTDSQSATDIGSTFYSSFSSFNSHEHATGVVVANGTTHHTEIDVIKKKLDSKQYYLSYSKIDYHLMQAQSVPAIILGLRYLDDDFKAAITALPAAIATMDDQKKYNEIVKTYGTEILVGGHFGVGVHLDVFVNKTFVDEHSKSYVQGEISKTFYKDLFPINPGPFQKKSDIKIDPSFEANSTVSVFFIGGDPQFQHLDTIDEWWKTAYEYPALMSNERVSPLDTIVMGKAKAGIQKTIAYYLEHKELPTAPLK
;
A
#
# COMPACT_ATOMS: atom_id res chain seq x y z
N MET A 1 -61.19 33.95 1.44
CA MET A 1 -62.01 32.82 0.94
C MET A 1 -61.35 31.52 1.39
N PHE A 2 -62.17 30.49 1.62
CA PHE A 2 -62.01 29.34 2.51
C PHE A 2 -60.73 28.46 2.36
N ARG A 3 -60.33 27.85 3.49
CA ARG A 3 -59.41 26.68 3.63
C ARG A 3 -60.06 25.37 3.02
N PRO A 4 -59.55 24.14 3.28
CA PRO A 4 -58.52 23.38 2.56
C PRO A 4 -59.00 21.94 2.18
N ALA A 5 -58.13 21.08 1.64
CA ALA A 5 -58.23 19.60 1.74
C ALA A 5 -56.84 19.01 1.45
N THR A 6 -56.06 18.47 2.39
CA THR A 6 -56.11 17.12 2.99
C THR A 6 -56.61 16.02 2.04
N ASN A 7 -55.72 15.10 1.66
CA ASN A 7 -56.00 13.67 1.74
C ASN A 7 -54.71 12.85 1.81
N SER A 8 -54.57 12.21 2.96
CA SER A 8 -53.72 11.08 3.30
C SER A 8 -54.12 9.82 2.53
N PHE A 9 -53.15 9.01 2.10
CA PHE A 9 -53.36 7.58 1.86
C PHE A 9 -52.07 6.79 2.18
N ILE A 10 -52.15 5.96 3.22
CA ILE A 10 -51.30 4.80 3.53
C ILE A 10 -52.25 3.59 3.40
N PRO A 11 -51.90 2.54 2.63
CA PRO A 11 -51.41 1.29 3.22
C PRO A 11 -50.39 0.59 2.29
N SER A 12 -49.59 -0.42 2.63
CA SER A 12 -49.54 -1.35 3.75
C SER A 12 -48.20 -2.08 3.68
N PHE A 13 -47.69 -2.42 4.85
CA PHE A 13 -46.64 -3.39 5.12
C PHE A 13 -46.94 -4.77 4.49
N SER A 14 -45.95 -5.41 3.87
CA SER A 14 -45.92 -6.87 3.71
C SER A 14 -44.49 -7.35 3.91
N MET A 15 -44.27 -7.87 5.11
CA MET A 15 -43.09 -8.62 5.55
C MET A 15 -43.09 -9.99 4.87
N ARG A 16 -41.99 -10.38 4.22
CA ARG A 16 -41.67 -11.80 3.99
C ARG A 16 -40.26 -12.08 4.47
N ILE A 17 -40.22 -12.64 5.68
CA ILE A 17 -39.13 -13.43 6.21
C ILE A 17 -39.13 -14.74 5.43
N THR A 18 -37.97 -15.14 4.91
CA THR A 18 -37.71 -16.56 4.64
C THR A 18 -36.27 -16.85 5.03
N THR A 19 -36.11 -17.28 6.28
CA THR A 19 -34.95 -18.00 6.78
C THR A 19 -34.95 -19.39 6.18
N LEU A 20 -33.82 -19.82 5.61
CA LEU A 20 -33.50 -21.25 5.54
C LEU A 20 -31.97 -21.42 5.58
N CYS A 21 -31.50 -21.94 6.71
CA CYS A 21 -30.17 -22.49 6.91
C CYS A 21 -30.03 -23.80 6.14
N PHE A 22 -28.83 -24.14 5.64
CA PHE A 22 -28.31 -25.52 5.68
C PHE A 22 -26.78 -25.58 5.51
N PHE A 23 -26.14 -25.97 6.61
CA PHE A 23 -24.95 -26.80 6.86
C PHE A 23 -23.77 -26.96 5.89
N ALA A 24 -22.60 -26.93 6.54
CA ALA A 24 -21.24 -27.32 6.17
C ALA A 24 -21.03 -28.79 5.74
N PHE A 25 -19.94 -29.04 5.01
CA PHE A 25 -19.03 -30.22 4.95
C PHE A 25 -18.00 -29.95 3.82
N ALA A 26 -16.73 -30.36 3.77
CA ALA A 26 -15.86 -31.21 4.58
C ALA A 26 -14.38 -30.99 4.19
N ILE A 27 -13.46 -31.30 5.11
CA ILE A 27 -12.02 -31.56 4.90
C ILE A 27 -11.79 -33.08 4.69
N MET A 28 -10.68 -33.46 4.02
CA MET A 28 -9.98 -34.77 3.90
C MET A 28 -10.07 -35.44 2.51
N ALA A 29 -9.06 -36.12 1.94
CA ALA A 29 -7.63 -36.36 2.22
C ALA A 29 -7.04 -37.29 1.11
N VAL A 30 -5.76 -37.08 0.75
CA VAL A 30 -4.67 -38.09 0.52
C VAL A 30 -4.67 -39.04 -0.72
N ALA A 31 -3.64 -38.80 -1.57
CA ALA A 31 -2.63 -39.70 -2.22
C ALA A 31 -3.01 -40.95 -3.05
N TYR A 32 -2.41 -41.16 -4.24
CA TYR A 32 -1.07 -41.78 -4.47
C TYR A 32 -0.76 -42.03 -5.97
N CYS A 33 0.55 -42.04 -6.31
CA CYS A 33 1.28 -42.81 -7.36
C CYS A 33 1.71 -42.15 -8.70
N ASP A 34 2.97 -41.67 -8.70
CA ASP A 34 4.12 -41.99 -9.58
C ASP A 34 3.95 -42.29 -11.09
N THR A 35 4.45 -41.40 -11.96
CA THR A 35 5.72 -41.51 -12.74
C THR A 35 5.69 -40.67 -14.03
N VAL A 36 6.85 -40.04 -14.34
CA VAL A 36 7.44 -39.71 -15.67
C VAL A 36 7.85 -38.23 -15.90
N SER A 37 9.18 -38.07 -15.90
CA SER A 37 10.13 -37.20 -16.64
C SER A 37 10.10 -35.66 -16.56
N ASP A 38 11.21 -35.15 -16.02
CA ASP A 38 12.03 -34.02 -16.48
C ASP A 38 11.52 -33.22 -17.69
N ASP A 39 10.95 -32.05 -17.41
CA ASP A 39 11.30 -30.80 -18.08
C ASP A 39 10.94 -29.62 -17.16
N MET A 40 11.92 -28.77 -16.92
CA MET A 40 11.90 -27.71 -15.92
C MET A 40 11.09 -26.51 -16.42
N ILE A 41 9.77 -26.58 -16.32
CA ILE A 41 8.88 -25.41 -16.39
C ILE A 41 8.76 -24.86 -14.96
N LEU A 42 9.49 -23.78 -14.68
CA LEU A 42 9.23 -22.93 -13.52
C LEU A 42 7.99 -22.08 -13.82
N ASP A 43 6.82 -22.69 -13.73
CA ASP A 43 5.58 -21.97 -13.47
C ASP A 43 5.59 -21.61 -11.98
N LEU A 44 5.95 -20.36 -11.69
CA LEU A 44 5.69 -19.77 -10.38
C LEU A 44 4.22 -19.38 -10.38
N ASP A 45 3.38 -20.30 -9.93
CA ASP A 45 2.00 -20.05 -9.55
C ASP A 45 2.01 -19.18 -8.28
N PHE A 46 1.77 -17.88 -8.46
CA PHE A 46 1.60 -16.93 -7.36
C PHE A 46 0.17 -17.06 -6.84
N SER A 47 -0.06 -18.05 -5.98
CA SER A 47 -1.28 -18.06 -5.18
C SER A 47 -1.28 -16.81 -4.30
N ALA A 48 -2.22 -15.90 -4.57
CA ALA A 48 -2.47 -14.70 -3.79
C ALA A 48 -2.52 -15.04 -2.29
N GLU A 49 -1.58 -14.50 -1.52
CA GLU A 49 -1.73 -14.44 -0.07
C GLU A 49 -2.93 -13.54 0.21
N ALA A 50 -3.94 -14.11 0.86
CA ALA A 50 -5.17 -13.41 1.19
C ALA A 50 -4.89 -12.29 2.21
N ASN A 51 -4.76 -11.06 1.73
CA ASN A 51 -4.93 -9.87 2.55
C ASN A 51 -6.36 -9.88 3.10
N THR A 52 -6.50 -10.25 4.37
CA THR A 52 -7.79 -10.23 5.07
C THR A 52 -8.03 -8.80 5.54
N HIS A 53 -8.75 -8.03 4.73
CA HIS A 53 -9.30 -6.75 5.15
C HIS A 53 -10.35 -6.99 6.25
N PHE A 54 -10.12 -6.41 7.43
CA PHE A 54 -11.03 -6.52 8.57
C PHE A 54 -11.96 -5.30 8.58
N VAL A 55 -13.08 -5.39 7.86
CA VAL A 55 -14.12 -4.37 7.94
C VAL A 55 -14.70 -4.35 9.37
N LEU A 56 -14.40 -3.29 10.12
CA LEU A 56 -14.99 -3.04 11.43
C LEU A 56 -16.44 -2.57 11.22
N HIS A 57 -17.41 -3.26 11.82
CA HIS A 57 -18.81 -2.86 11.73
C HIS A 57 -19.23 -2.13 13.03
N GLY A 58 -19.10 -0.81 13.02
CA GLY A 58 -19.73 0.12 13.98
C GLY A 58 -21.07 0.65 13.45
N ALA A 59 -22.00 1.01 14.34
CA ALA A 59 -23.41 1.26 14.04
C ALA A 59 -23.74 2.61 13.35
N PHE A 60 -23.20 2.84 12.16
CA PHE A 60 -23.62 3.87 11.21
C PHE A 60 -23.85 3.21 9.84
N ASN A 61 -24.86 3.66 9.06
CA ASN A 61 -25.09 3.15 7.70
C ASN A 61 -24.09 3.72 6.66
N GLY A 62 -22.98 4.31 7.12
CA GLY A 62 -21.93 4.86 6.27
C GLY A 62 -20.91 3.81 5.86
N VAL A 63 -20.21 4.05 4.75
CA VAL A 63 -19.02 3.27 4.38
C VAL A 63 -17.84 3.87 5.14
N GLU A 64 -17.08 3.05 5.87
CA GLU A 64 -15.85 3.53 6.52
C GLU A 64 -14.86 4.03 5.46
N LEU A 65 -14.12 5.09 5.78
CA LEU A 65 -13.06 5.58 4.90
C LEU A 65 -12.03 4.45 4.65
N PRO A 66 -11.83 3.98 3.40
CA PRO A 66 -11.01 2.80 3.11
C PRO A 66 -9.56 2.89 3.58
N VAL A 67 -9.05 4.11 3.78
CA VAL A 67 -7.66 4.39 4.17
C VAL A 67 -7.45 4.50 5.68
N ALA A 68 -8.51 4.38 6.48
CA ALA A 68 -8.45 4.54 7.93
C ALA A 68 -7.55 3.49 8.60
N GLU A 69 -7.51 2.26 8.06
CA GLU A 69 -6.68 1.17 8.55
C GLU A 69 -5.18 1.52 8.48
N GLU A 70 -4.72 2.22 7.45
CA GLU A 70 -3.30 2.52 7.28
C GLU A 70 -2.74 3.45 8.37
N PHE A 71 -3.59 4.32 8.95
CA PHE A 71 -3.20 5.24 10.02
C PHE A 71 -3.08 4.57 11.39
N ILE A 72 -3.57 3.35 11.55
CA ILE A 72 -3.55 2.67 12.85
C ILE A 72 -2.33 1.78 13.04
N HIS A 73 -1.62 1.43 11.97
CA HIS A 73 -0.41 0.63 12.02
C HIS A 73 0.84 1.45 12.38
N GLY A 74 1.75 0.82 13.11
CA GLY A 74 3.14 1.29 13.16
C GLY A 74 3.86 1.00 11.85
N ALA A 75 5.02 1.63 11.64
CA ALA A 75 5.87 1.42 10.47
C ALA A 75 7.33 1.28 10.91
N ASP A 76 8.09 0.47 10.17
CA ASP A 76 9.52 0.26 10.40
C ASP A 76 10.32 1.09 9.40
N GLY A 77 11.08 2.07 9.87
CA GLY A 77 11.86 2.99 9.04
C GLY A 77 13.11 2.37 8.40
N VAL A 78 13.47 1.12 8.73
CA VAL A 78 14.55 0.38 8.05
C VAL A 78 13.98 -0.47 6.93
N THR A 79 12.94 -1.24 7.23
CA THR A 79 12.35 -2.19 6.28
C THR A 79 11.23 -1.58 5.43
N ASN A 80 10.69 -0.44 5.85
CA ASN A 80 9.56 0.24 5.23
C ASN A 80 8.26 -0.59 5.22
N GLU A 81 8.14 -1.52 6.16
CA GLU A 81 6.97 -2.38 6.34
C GLU A 81 6.01 -1.81 7.39
N PHE A 82 4.72 -1.99 7.17
CA PHE A 82 3.72 -1.84 8.23
C PHE A 82 3.91 -2.92 9.29
N LYS A 83 3.71 -2.51 10.54
CA LYS A 83 3.87 -3.33 11.75
C LYS A 83 2.52 -3.43 12.48
N ALA A 84 2.54 -3.97 13.69
CA ALA A 84 1.32 -4.13 14.47
C ALA A 84 0.61 -2.79 14.73
N VAL A 85 -0.69 -2.89 14.99
CA VAL A 85 -1.57 -1.76 15.28
C VAL A 85 -1.06 -1.03 16.54
N THR A 86 -0.94 0.30 16.44
CA THR A 86 -0.56 1.20 17.54
C THR A 86 -1.73 2.09 18.00
N MET A 87 -2.76 2.25 17.15
CA MET A 87 -3.93 3.09 17.40
C MET A 87 -5.23 2.33 17.26
N LYS A 88 -6.26 2.81 17.94
CA LYS A 88 -7.63 2.33 17.83
C LYS A 88 -8.49 3.41 17.18
N PRO A 89 -9.15 3.12 16.05
CA PRO A 89 -10.03 4.09 15.44
C PRO A 89 -11.25 4.36 16.31
N GLN A 90 -11.64 5.64 16.40
CA GLN A 90 -12.81 6.09 17.14
C GLN A 90 -13.69 6.93 16.20
N PHE A 91 -15.01 6.80 16.37
CA PHE A 91 -16.00 7.48 15.53
C PHE A 91 -17.05 8.19 16.40
N ASN A 92 -16.63 8.73 17.54
CA ASN A 92 -17.55 9.30 18.52
C ASN A 92 -18.11 10.65 18.08
N GLU A 93 -17.36 11.38 17.26
CA GLU A 93 -17.75 12.71 16.78
C GLU A 93 -18.50 12.66 15.44
N HIS A 94 -18.63 11.48 14.83
CA HIS A 94 -19.32 11.24 13.55
C HIS A 94 -18.86 12.20 12.43
N HIS A 95 -17.54 12.39 12.32
CA HIS A 95 -16.98 13.14 11.20
C HIS A 95 -17.25 12.40 9.89
N THR A 96 -17.60 13.16 8.86
CA THR A 96 -17.86 12.61 7.53
C THR A 96 -17.05 13.32 6.47
N PHE A 97 -16.68 12.59 5.42
CA PHE A 97 -16.05 13.13 4.22
C PHE A 97 -16.93 12.79 3.00
N GLU A 98 -17.31 13.82 2.25
CA GLU A 98 -18.05 13.67 0.99
C GLU A 98 -17.05 13.64 -0.17
N ALA A 99 -16.92 12.48 -0.80
CA ALA A 99 -16.09 12.31 -1.98
C ALA A 99 -16.88 12.74 -3.22
N THR A 100 -16.79 14.02 -3.58
CA THR A 100 -17.54 14.63 -4.70
C THR A 100 -17.31 13.94 -6.05
N TYR A 101 -16.16 13.30 -6.24
CA TYR A 101 -15.83 12.55 -7.45
C TYR A 101 -16.36 11.11 -7.47
N LEU A 102 -16.94 10.63 -6.37
CA LEU A 102 -17.51 9.29 -6.20
C LEU A 102 -19.03 9.31 -6.13
N ASN A 103 -19.67 10.06 -7.04
CA ASN A 103 -21.13 10.25 -7.01
C ASN A 103 -21.61 10.73 -5.63
N ASP A 104 -20.86 11.64 -5.00
CA ASP A 104 -21.17 12.21 -3.69
C ASP A 104 -21.28 11.15 -2.57
N THR A 105 -20.44 10.11 -2.62
CA THR A 105 -20.35 9.10 -1.56
C THR A 105 -19.87 9.74 -0.26
N ILE A 106 -20.57 9.47 0.84
CA ILE A 106 -20.24 9.97 2.18
C ILE A 106 -19.56 8.85 2.97
N TYR A 107 -18.32 9.10 3.37
CA TYR A 107 -17.52 8.23 4.22
C TYR A 107 -17.58 8.67 5.67
N GLU A 108 -17.60 7.72 6.60
CA GLU A 108 -17.33 7.99 8.01
C GLU A 108 -15.81 8.05 8.23
N VAL A 109 -15.35 9.09 8.91
CA VAL A 109 -13.93 9.36 9.14
C VAL A 109 -13.64 9.23 10.63
N PRO A 110 -12.60 8.48 11.05
CA PRO A 110 -12.24 8.40 12.45
C PRO A 110 -11.87 9.77 13.04
N ASP A 111 -12.20 9.99 14.31
CA ASP A 111 -11.97 11.24 15.07
C ASP A 111 -10.51 11.68 15.05
N GLN A 112 -9.58 10.76 14.86
CA GLN A 112 -8.15 11.01 14.83
C GLN A 112 -7.59 11.31 13.43
N ILE A 113 -8.42 11.32 12.38
CA ILE A 113 -8.03 11.56 10.98
C ILE A 113 -8.78 12.78 10.45
N THR A 114 -8.11 13.56 9.61
CA THR A 114 -8.69 14.66 8.85
C THR A 114 -8.32 14.48 7.38
N VAL A 115 -9.32 14.50 6.50
CA VAL A 115 -9.09 14.55 5.05
C VAL A 115 -8.80 16.01 4.69
N VAL A 116 -7.61 16.27 4.15
CA VAL A 116 -7.07 17.62 3.93
C VAL A 116 -7.42 18.13 2.55
N THR A 117 -7.27 17.28 1.53
CA THR A 117 -7.64 17.61 0.15
C THR A 117 -8.28 16.40 -0.52
N ASP A 118 -9.15 16.72 -1.48
CA ASP A 118 -9.80 15.82 -2.42
C ASP A 118 -9.22 16.04 -3.84
N SER A 119 -8.07 16.71 -3.94
CA SER A 119 -7.50 17.15 -5.21
C SER A 119 -6.90 15.96 -5.96
N GLN A 120 -7.55 15.57 -7.05
CA GLN A 120 -7.01 14.61 -8.00
C GLN A 120 -5.73 15.17 -8.61
N SER A 121 -4.61 14.49 -8.39
CA SER A 121 -3.39 14.74 -9.13
C SER A 121 -2.92 13.44 -9.77
N ALA A 122 -2.42 13.55 -11.00
CA ALA A 122 -1.81 12.45 -11.71
C ALA A 122 -0.32 12.73 -11.82
N THR A 123 0.49 11.79 -11.37
CA THR A 123 1.92 11.79 -11.64
C THR A 123 2.18 10.77 -12.74
N ASP A 124 2.58 11.26 -13.92
CA ASP A 124 3.04 10.44 -15.03
C ASP A 124 4.56 10.63 -15.14
N ILE A 125 5.31 9.59 -14.75
CA ILE A 125 6.74 9.54 -15.02
C ILE A 125 6.95 8.63 -16.24
N GLY A 126 7.31 9.26 -17.35
CA GLY A 126 7.79 8.54 -18.52
C GLY A 126 9.13 7.83 -18.26
N SER A 127 9.33 6.71 -18.95
CA SER A 127 10.55 5.89 -19.02
C SER A 127 11.86 6.55 -18.54
N THR A 128 12.20 6.37 -17.26
CA THR A 128 13.51 6.75 -16.71
C THR A 128 14.46 5.55 -16.66
N PHE A 129 15.69 5.74 -17.14
CA PHE A 129 16.63 4.64 -17.40
C PHE A 129 17.71 4.54 -16.32
N TYR A 130 17.85 3.37 -15.71
CA TYR A 130 18.79 3.09 -14.63
C TYR A 130 19.71 1.91 -14.96
N SER A 131 20.99 2.07 -14.62
CA SER A 131 22.01 1.02 -14.78
C SER A 131 22.39 0.34 -13.46
N SER A 132 21.82 0.79 -12.34
CA SER A 132 22.12 0.25 -11.01
C SER A 132 20.98 0.49 -10.03
N PHE A 133 20.86 -0.39 -9.03
CA PHE A 133 19.86 -0.22 -7.97
C PHE A 133 20.09 1.07 -7.18
N SER A 134 21.34 1.43 -6.90
CA SER A 134 21.66 2.66 -6.16
C SER A 134 21.16 3.93 -6.87
N SER A 135 21.29 4.00 -8.20
CA SER A 135 20.78 5.14 -8.97
C SER A 135 19.25 5.21 -8.98
N PHE A 136 18.58 4.06 -9.04
CA PHE A 136 17.12 3.97 -8.95
C PHE A 136 16.63 4.40 -7.56
N ASN A 137 17.17 3.78 -6.51
CA ASN A 137 16.81 4.06 -5.12
C ASN A 137 17.06 5.53 -4.73
N SER A 138 18.13 6.14 -5.23
CA SER A 138 18.40 7.56 -4.98
C SER A 138 17.38 8.47 -5.66
N HIS A 139 16.83 8.08 -6.82
CA HIS A 139 15.78 8.82 -7.50
C HIS A 139 14.45 8.74 -6.76
N GLU A 140 14.02 7.54 -6.39
CA GLU A 140 12.75 7.33 -5.65
C GLU A 140 12.75 8.03 -4.29
N HIS A 141 13.88 8.02 -3.57
CA HIS A 141 13.99 8.82 -2.34
C HIS A 141 13.97 10.33 -2.60
N ALA A 142 14.56 10.80 -3.72
CA ALA A 142 14.56 12.22 -4.06
C ALA A 142 13.19 12.72 -4.50
N THR A 143 12.33 11.87 -5.06
CA THR A 143 10.94 12.18 -5.42
C THR A 143 9.99 12.09 -4.22
N GLY A 144 10.50 11.82 -3.01
CA GLY A 144 9.69 11.81 -1.78
C GLY A 144 8.88 10.54 -1.58
N VAL A 145 9.15 9.48 -2.35
CA VAL A 145 8.63 8.14 -2.08
C VAL A 145 9.49 7.54 -0.97
N VAL A 146 9.16 7.90 0.27
CA VAL A 146 9.61 7.10 1.41
C VAL A 146 8.62 5.93 1.49
N VAL A 147 9.15 4.72 1.48
CA VAL A 147 8.34 3.53 1.27
C VAL A 147 7.60 3.26 2.58
N ALA A 148 6.28 3.22 2.53
CA ALA A 148 5.46 2.42 3.43
C ALA A 148 4.29 1.92 2.59
N ASN A 149 4.58 1.30 1.45
CA ASN A 149 3.56 0.62 0.68
C ASN A 149 3.67 -0.87 1.01
N GLY A 150 2.53 -1.52 1.14
CA GLY A 150 2.40 -2.92 1.53
C GLY A 150 3.21 -3.90 0.66
N THR A 151 2.95 -5.19 0.87
CA THR A 151 3.69 -6.33 0.30
C THR A 151 4.03 -6.23 -1.20
N THR A 152 3.19 -5.60 -2.02
CA THR A 152 3.40 -5.43 -3.48
C THR A 152 4.59 -4.54 -3.84
N HIS A 153 4.78 -3.40 -3.17
CA HIS A 153 5.90 -2.50 -3.52
C HIS A 153 7.25 -3.05 -3.03
N HIS A 154 7.26 -3.76 -1.89
CA HIS A 154 8.45 -4.52 -1.46
C HIS A 154 8.86 -5.56 -2.51
N THR A 155 7.88 -6.25 -3.08
CA THR A 155 8.11 -7.23 -4.15
C THR A 155 8.69 -6.58 -5.41
N GLU A 156 8.17 -5.42 -5.82
CA GLU A 156 8.71 -4.63 -6.94
C GLU A 156 10.18 -4.26 -6.72
N ILE A 157 10.49 -3.63 -5.59
CA ILE A 157 11.84 -3.18 -5.24
C ILE A 157 12.82 -4.37 -5.19
N ASP A 158 12.40 -5.52 -4.66
CA ASP A 158 13.21 -6.74 -4.63
C ASP A 158 13.48 -7.30 -6.02
N VAL A 159 12.48 -7.31 -6.91
CA VAL A 159 12.65 -7.71 -8.32
C VAL A 159 13.63 -6.78 -9.03
N ILE A 160 13.44 -5.47 -8.90
CA ILE A 160 14.34 -4.45 -9.47
C ILE A 160 15.76 -4.65 -8.95
N LYS A 161 15.93 -4.77 -7.63
CA LYS A 161 17.22 -4.97 -6.98
C LYS A 161 17.90 -6.22 -7.50
N LYS A 162 17.21 -7.36 -7.50
CA LYS A 162 17.74 -8.65 -7.98
C LYS A 162 18.19 -8.55 -9.44
N LYS A 163 17.40 -7.94 -10.31
CA LYS A 163 17.72 -7.77 -11.73
C LYS A 163 18.90 -6.84 -11.96
N LEU A 164 18.96 -5.68 -11.28
CA LEU A 164 20.05 -4.72 -11.43
C LEU A 164 21.36 -5.21 -10.80
N ASP A 165 21.31 -5.92 -9.67
CA ASP A 165 22.49 -6.49 -9.01
C ASP A 165 23.15 -7.61 -9.83
N SER A 166 22.40 -8.27 -10.72
CA SER A 166 22.96 -9.21 -11.69
C SER A 166 23.87 -8.56 -12.73
N LYS A 167 23.77 -7.24 -12.91
CA LYS A 167 24.49 -6.42 -13.92
C LYS A 167 24.25 -6.83 -15.37
N GLN A 168 23.24 -7.66 -15.64
CA GLN A 168 22.88 -8.12 -16.99
C GLN A 168 21.81 -7.24 -17.65
N TYR A 169 21.17 -6.35 -16.90
CA TYR A 169 20.03 -5.57 -17.36
C TYR A 169 20.22 -4.08 -17.06
N TYR A 170 19.65 -3.24 -17.92
CA TYR A 170 19.22 -1.90 -17.54
C TYR A 170 17.73 -1.95 -17.19
N LEU A 171 17.31 -1.10 -16.26
CA LEU A 171 15.91 -0.88 -15.94
C LEU A 171 15.42 0.37 -16.66
N SER A 172 14.24 0.29 -17.25
CA SER A 172 13.40 1.46 -17.41
C SER A 172 12.22 1.40 -16.47
N TYR A 173 12.08 2.43 -15.65
CA TYR A 173 10.97 2.60 -14.72
C TYR A 173 9.98 3.62 -15.28
N SER A 174 8.72 3.27 -15.34
CA SER A 174 7.63 4.17 -15.69
C SER A 174 6.49 3.99 -14.71
N LYS A 175 5.76 5.07 -14.39
CA LYS A 175 4.61 4.97 -13.50
C LYS A 175 3.50 5.94 -13.85
N ILE A 176 2.28 5.51 -13.55
CA ILE A 176 1.09 6.35 -13.53
C ILE A 176 0.52 6.23 -12.12
N ASP A 177 0.69 7.27 -11.33
CA ASP A 177 0.11 7.40 -9.99
C ASP A 177 -1.06 8.38 -10.05
N TYR A 178 -2.20 8.00 -9.51
CA TYR A 178 -3.34 8.88 -9.27
C TYR A 178 -3.53 9.04 -7.77
N HIS A 179 -3.33 10.26 -7.29
CA HIS A 179 -3.60 10.63 -5.92
C HIS A 179 -5.04 11.11 -5.84
N LEU A 180 -5.86 10.41 -5.05
CA LEU A 180 -7.30 10.65 -4.92
C LEU A 180 -7.61 11.52 -3.70
N MET A 181 -6.86 11.34 -2.62
CA MET A 181 -7.05 12.09 -1.38
C MET A 181 -5.75 12.26 -0.61
N GLN A 182 -5.68 13.34 0.16
CA GLN A 182 -4.67 13.52 1.20
C GLN A 182 -5.35 13.44 2.56
N ALA A 183 -4.86 12.57 3.44
CA ALA A 183 -5.32 12.47 4.81
C ALA A 183 -4.16 12.69 5.79
N GLN A 184 -4.48 13.23 6.97
CA GLN A 184 -3.54 13.49 8.05
C GLN A 184 -4.17 13.11 9.37
N SER A 185 -3.37 12.64 10.32
CA SER A 185 -3.84 12.41 11.66
C SER A 185 -3.78 13.69 12.50
N VAL A 186 -4.53 13.71 13.60
CA VAL A 186 -4.31 14.70 14.66
C VAL A 186 -2.88 14.60 15.18
N PRO A 187 -2.30 15.67 15.77
CA PRO A 187 -0.92 15.64 16.25
C PRO A 187 -0.61 14.42 17.11
N ALA A 188 0.56 13.78 16.88
CA ALA A 188 0.93 12.51 17.52
C ALA A 188 0.78 12.51 19.06
N ILE A 189 1.05 13.63 19.73
CA ILE A 189 0.84 13.72 21.18
C ILE A 189 -0.62 13.51 21.59
N ILE A 190 -1.58 13.94 20.77
CA ILE A 190 -3.02 13.71 21.00
C ILE A 190 -3.35 12.23 20.75
N LEU A 191 -2.77 11.62 19.71
CA LEU A 191 -2.86 10.18 19.45
C LEU A 191 -2.46 9.37 20.69
N GLY A 192 -1.26 9.64 21.22
CA GLY A 192 -0.74 8.98 22.42
C GLY A 192 -1.56 9.15 23.69
N LEU A 193 -2.41 10.18 23.76
CA LEU A 193 -3.25 10.45 24.94
C LEU A 193 -4.63 9.79 24.88
N ARG A 194 -5.18 9.53 23.69
CA ARG A 194 -6.61 9.22 23.52
C ARG A 194 -6.90 8.00 22.66
N TYR A 195 -6.02 7.70 21.71
CA TYR A 195 -6.32 6.80 20.61
C TYR A 195 -5.38 5.58 20.57
N LEU A 196 -4.57 5.34 21.60
CA LEU A 196 -3.72 4.15 21.64
C LEU A 196 -4.56 2.87 21.63
N ASP A 197 -4.09 1.90 20.86
CA ASP A 197 -4.59 0.53 20.96
C ASP A 197 -4.31 -0.06 22.36
N ASP A 198 -5.21 -0.95 22.81
CA ASP A 198 -5.16 -1.51 24.17
C ASP A 198 -3.93 -2.42 24.38
N ASP A 199 -3.54 -3.20 23.37
CA ASP A 199 -2.37 -4.08 23.44
C ASP A 199 -1.07 -3.28 23.35
N PHE A 200 -1.01 -2.29 22.46
CA PHE A 200 0.13 -1.39 22.39
C PHE A 200 0.32 -0.62 23.70
N LYS A 201 -0.77 -0.09 24.27
CA LYS A 201 -0.78 0.61 25.55
C LYS A 201 -0.30 -0.28 26.70
N ALA A 202 -0.73 -1.54 26.74
CA ALA A 202 -0.25 -2.51 27.72
C ALA A 202 1.25 -2.78 27.57
N ALA A 203 1.72 -2.96 26.34
CA ALA A 203 3.12 -3.23 26.02
C ALA A 203 4.04 -2.08 26.46
N ILE A 204 3.70 -0.82 26.15
CA ILE A 204 4.51 0.34 26.57
C ILE A 204 4.47 0.59 28.08
N THR A 205 3.35 0.26 28.75
CA THR A 205 3.22 0.42 30.20
C THR A 205 4.09 -0.56 30.98
N ALA A 206 4.33 -1.74 30.40
CA ALA A 206 5.18 -2.79 30.97
C ALA A 206 6.69 -2.48 30.89
N LEU A 207 7.09 -1.46 30.13
CA LEU A 207 8.50 -1.09 29.97
C LEU A 207 9.10 -0.53 31.28
N PRO A 208 10.37 -0.85 31.59
CA PRO A 208 11.08 -0.27 32.72
C PRO A 208 11.39 1.21 32.45
N ALA A 209 11.58 2.02 33.49
CA ALA A 209 11.88 3.45 33.33
C ALA A 209 13.23 3.75 32.65
N ALA A 210 14.16 2.81 32.72
CA ALA A 210 15.50 2.92 32.16
C ALA A 210 15.99 1.54 31.73
N ILE A 211 16.94 1.53 30.79
CA ILE A 211 17.60 0.32 30.32
C ILE A 211 18.81 0.06 31.22
N ALA A 212 18.64 -0.77 32.25
CA ALA A 212 19.72 -1.10 33.19
C ALA A 212 20.38 -2.45 32.86
N THR A 213 19.59 -3.38 32.33
CA THR A 213 20.00 -4.76 32.07
C THR A 213 19.73 -5.17 30.62
N MET A 214 20.28 -6.32 30.22
CA MET A 214 19.98 -6.90 28.90
C MET A 214 18.49 -7.24 28.76
N ASP A 215 17.87 -7.70 29.84
CA ASP A 215 16.45 -8.06 29.80
C ASP A 215 15.55 -6.83 29.67
N ASP A 216 15.99 -5.68 30.18
CA ASP A 216 15.33 -4.40 29.88
C ASP A 216 15.46 -4.07 28.39
N GLN A 217 16.67 -4.15 27.82
CA GLN A 217 16.92 -3.88 26.40
C GLN A 217 16.05 -4.77 25.50
N LYS A 218 15.94 -6.07 25.80
CA LYS A 218 15.09 -7.00 25.04
C LYS A 218 13.63 -6.56 24.98
N LYS A 219 13.08 -5.99 26.06
CA LYS A 219 11.70 -5.49 26.07
C LYS A 219 11.53 -4.30 25.13
N TYR A 220 12.49 -3.37 25.11
CA TYR A 220 12.47 -2.26 24.15
C TYR A 220 12.66 -2.74 22.71
N ASN A 221 13.55 -3.71 22.48
CA ASN A 221 13.73 -4.33 21.17
C ASN A 221 12.43 -4.98 20.66
N GLU A 222 11.68 -5.63 21.55
CA GLU A 222 10.40 -6.27 21.18
C GLU A 222 9.35 -5.24 20.75
N ILE A 223 9.32 -4.06 21.39
CA ILE A 223 8.44 -2.96 20.96
C ILE A 223 8.81 -2.50 19.55
N VAL A 224 10.09 -2.22 19.30
CA VAL A 224 10.55 -1.78 17.97
C VAL A 224 10.30 -2.83 16.91
N LYS A 225 10.52 -4.11 17.23
CA LYS A 225 10.27 -5.22 16.31
C LYS A 225 8.79 -5.40 15.99
N THR A 226 7.91 -5.25 16.99
CA THR A 226 6.48 -5.55 16.87
C THR A 226 5.69 -4.39 16.27
N TYR A 227 6.01 -3.15 16.69
CA TYR A 227 5.26 -1.95 16.35
C TYR A 227 6.04 -0.97 15.47
N GLY A 228 7.29 -1.29 15.12
CA GLY A 228 8.12 -0.46 14.26
C GLY A 228 8.82 0.70 14.99
N THR A 229 9.31 1.65 14.22
CA THR A 229 10.02 2.86 14.70
C THR A 229 9.21 4.13 14.52
N GLU A 230 8.15 4.08 13.73
CA GLU A 230 7.40 5.22 13.25
C GLU A 230 5.89 4.92 13.25
N ILE A 231 5.10 5.96 13.10
CA ILE A 231 3.67 5.88 12.82
C ILE A 231 3.33 6.79 11.65
N LEU A 232 2.34 6.40 10.86
CA LEU A 232 1.81 7.24 9.80
C LEU A 232 1.01 8.40 10.42
N VAL A 233 1.38 9.64 10.07
CA VAL A 233 0.63 10.83 10.49
C VAL A 233 0.09 11.65 9.31
N GLY A 234 0.40 11.23 8.10
CA GLY A 234 -0.20 11.76 6.89
C GLY A 234 0.34 11.08 5.65
N GLY A 235 -0.47 11.07 4.61
CA GLY A 235 -0.12 10.46 3.35
C GLY A 235 -1.07 10.86 2.23
N HIS A 236 -0.66 10.55 1.01
CA HIS A 236 -1.52 10.60 -0.16
C HIS A 236 -2.00 9.19 -0.48
N PHE A 237 -3.27 9.07 -0.79
CA PHE A 237 -3.91 7.80 -1.07
C PHE A 237 -4.51 7.82 -2.46
N GLY A 238 -4.46 6.68 -3.12
CA GLY A 238 -5.00 6.53 -4.46
C GLY A 238 -4.58 5.22 -5.08
N VAL A 239 -4.34 5.23 -6.38
CA VAL A 239 -3.89 4.04 -7.12
C VAL A 239 -2.72 4.35 -8.01
N GLY A 240 -1.93 3.33 -8.29
CA GLY A 240 -0.81 3.45 -9.21
C GLY A 240 -0.62 2.18 -10.01
N VAL A 241 -0.05 2.34 -11.20
CA VAL A 241 0.52 1.23 -11.96
C VAL A 241 1.93 1.59 -12.36
N HIS A 242 2.85 0.71 -12.01
CA HIS A 242 4.26 0.81 -12.36
C HIS A 242 4.57 -0.22 -13.43
N LEU A 243 5.39 0.18 -14.39
CA LEU A 243 5.83 -0.66 -15.49
C LEU A 243 7.36 -0.62 -15.55
N ASP A 244 7.94 -1.78 -15.23
CA ASP A 244 9.36 -2.03 -15.25
C ASP A 244 9.74 -2.77 -16.53
N VAL A 245 10.59 -2.16 -17.33
CA VAL A 245 11.18 -2.81 -18.51
C VAL A 245 12.66 -3.09 -18.25
N PHE A 246 12.99 -4.36 -18.05
CA PHE A 246 14.37 -4.82 -17.95
C PHE A 246 14.90 -5.15 -19.35
N VAL A 247 15.89 -4.41 -19.84
CA VAL A 247 16.47 -4.62 -21.17
C VAL A 247 17.88 -5.20 -21.02
N ASN A 248 18.18 -6.25 -21.77
CA ASN A 248 19.50 -6.89 -21.76
C ASN A 248 20.60 -5.87 -22.07
N LYS A 249 21.64 -5.87 -21.23
CA LYS A 249 22.75 -4.92 -21.32
C LYS A 249 23.46 -4.95 -22.68
N THR A 250 23.72 -6.15 -23.23
CA THR A 250 24.36 -6.29 -24.55
C THR A 250 23.51 -5.67 -25.64
N PHE A 251 22.19 -5.90 -25.60
CA PHE A 251 21.26 -5.30 -26.57
C PHE A 251 21.27 -3.76 -26.49
N VAL A 252 21.26 -3.20 -25.28
CA VAL A 252 21.34 -1.75 -25.07
C VAL A 252 22.67 -1.19 -25.57
N ASP A 253 23.77 -1.89 -25.33
CA ASP A 253 25.11 -1.45 -25.72
C ASP A 253 25.34 -1.57 -27.26
N GLU A 254 24.57 -2.41 -27.96
CA GLU A 254 24.58 -2.56 -29.44
C GLU A 254 23.70 -1.54 -30.17
N HIS A 255 22.77 -0.89 -29.48
CA HIS A 255 21.81 0.03 -30.09
C HIS A 255 21.96 1.46 -29.57
N SER A 256 21.42 2.44 -30.31
CA SER A 256 21.41 3.81 -29.82
C SER A 256 20.45 3.96 -28.63
N LYS A 257 20.80 4.81 -27.65
CA LYS A 257 19.92 5.14 -26.52
C LYS A 257 18.52 5.60 -26.97
N SER A 258 18.46 6.41 -28.02
CA SER A 258 17.18 6.92 -28.57
C SER A 258 16.30 5.79 -29.13
N TYR A 259 16.90 4.76 -29.73
CA TYR A 259 16.17 3.61 -30.22
C TYR A 259 15.57 2.82 -29.06
N VAL A 260 16.39 2.47 -28.06
CA VAL A 260 15.95 1.70 -26.88
C VAL A 260 14.85 2.44 -26.12
N GLN A 261 15.01 3.75 -25.90
CA GLN A 261 13.98 4.59 -25.25
C GLN A 261 12.69 4.66 -26.07
N GLY A 262 12.78 4.67 -27.39
CA GLY A 262 11.63 4.62 -28.29
C GLY A 262 10.84 3.32 -28.14
N GLU A 263 11.53 2.17 -28.11
CA GLU A 263 10.87 0.87 -27.90
C GLU A 263 10.26 0.74 -26.50
N ILE A 264 10.95 1.19 -25.45
CA ILE A 264 10.39 1.23 -24.09
C ILE A 264 9.11 2.07 -24.03
N SER A 265 9.13 3.27 -24.64
CA SER A 265 7.96 4.15 -24.64
C SER A 265 6.77 3.50 -25.35
N LYS A 266 7.03 2.78 -26.45
CA LYS A 266 5.99 1.99 -27.13
C LYS A 266 5.46 0.87 -26.23
N THR A 267 6.32 0.16 -25.51
CA THR A 267 5.90 -0.87 -24.54
C THR A 267 4.96 -0.28 -23.49
N PHE A 268 5.34 0.84 -22.87
CA PHE A 268 4.51 1.55 -21.89
C PHE A 268 3.11 1.88 -22.44
N TYR A 269 3.04 2.55 -23.60
CA TYR A 269 1.74 2.91 -24.19
C TYR A 269 0.94 1.70 -24.70
N LYS A 270 1.60 0.61 -25.09
CA LYS A 270 0.91 -0.62 -25.53
C LYS A 270 0.25 -1.32 -24.34
N ASP A 271 0.99 -1.49 -23.26
CA ASP A 271 0.55 -2.27 -22.11
C ASP A 271 -0.46 -1.47 -21.28
N LEU A 272 -0.24 -0.16 -21.11
CA LEU A 272 -1.13 0.74 -20.38
C LEU A 272 -2.13 1.49 -21.28
N PHE A 273 -2.35 1.04 -22.51
CA PHE A 273 -3.19 1.73 -23.50
C PHE A 273 -4.58 2.17 -22.98
N PRO A 274 -5.32 1.36 -22.20
CA PRO A 274 -6.67 1.74 -21.74
C PRO A 274 -6.69 2.97 -20.83
N ILE A 275 -5.60 3.24 -20.11
CA ILE A 275 -5.47 4.35 -19.18
C ILE A 275 -4.60 5.49 -19.72
N ASN A 276 -3.61 5.17 -20.57
CA ASN A 276 -2.72 6.14 -21.20
C ASN A 276 -2.33 5.68 -22.61
N PRO A 277 -3.10 6.05 -23.64
CA PRO A 277 -2.80 5.67 -25.02
C PRO A 277 -1.64 6.50 -25.62
N GLY A 278 -1.18 7.54 -24.92
CA GLY A 278 -0.18 8.48 -25.42
C GLY A 278 -0.60 9.11 -26.76
N PRO A 279 0.28 9.17 -27.76
CA PRO A 279 -0.02 9.74 -29.07
C PRO A 279 -0.81 8.80 -30.00
N PHE A 280 -1.13 7.58 -29.57
CA PHE A 280 -1.73 6.55 -30.43
C PHE A 280 -3.26 6.56 -30.36
N GLN A 281 -3.91 6.30 -31.50
CA GLN A 281 -5.39 6.21 -31.56
C GLN A 281 -5.90 4.79 -31.27
N LYS A 282 -5.08 3.76 -31.54
CA LYS A 282 -5.43 2.35 -31.33
C LYS A 282 -4.22 1.58 -30.79
N LYS A 283 -4.46 0.65 -29.86
CA LYS A 283 -3.43 -0.27 -29.34
C LYS A 283 -2.74 -1.05 -30.46
N SER A 284 -3.48 -1.41 -31.51
CA SER A 284 -2.95 -2.13 -32.67
C SER A 284 -1.88 -1.37 -33.47
N ASP A 285 -1.86 -0.04 -33.36
CA ASP A 285 -0.92 0.82 -34.10
C ASP A 285 0.47 0.82 -33.45
N ILE A 286 0.56 0.35 -32.20
CA ILE A 286 1.79 0.29 -31.43
C ILE A 286 2.50 -1.02 -31.77
N LYS A 287 3.59 -0.91 -32.55
CA LYS A 287 4.43 -2.04 -32.95
C LYS A 287 5.77 -1.98 -32.22
N ILE A 288 5.99 -2.97 -31.36
CA ILE A 288 7.27 -3.20 -30.68
C ILE A 288 8.15 -4.04 -31.61
N ASP A 289 9.42 -3.67 -31.73
CA ASP A 289 10.39 -4.44 -32.50
C ASP A 289 10.61 -5.84 -31.89
N PRO A 290 10.49 -6.93 -32.66
CA PRO A 290 10.65 -8.29 -32.14
C PRO A 290 12.01 -8.57 -31.50
N SER A 291 13.07 -7.90 -31.95
CA SER A 291 14.41 -8.04 -31.38
C SER A 291 14.48 -7.39 -30.01
N PHE A 292 13.82 -6.24 -29.82
CA PHE A 292 13.66 -5.62 -28.51
C PHE A 292 12.83 -6.50 -27.57
N GLU A 293 11.69 -7.02 -28.03
CA GLU A 293 10.81 -7.91 -27.25
C GLU A 293 11.56 -9.17 -26.79
N ALA A 294 12.38 -9.78 -27.66
CA ALA A 294 13.21 -10.92 -27.31
C ALA A 294 14.36 -10.61 -26.32
N ASN A 295 14.74 -9.33 -26.16
CA ASN A 295 15.83 -8.88 -25.29
C ASN A 295 15.34 -8.04 -24.11
N SER A 296 14.03 -8.04 -23.85
CA SER A 296 13.43 -7.33 -22.73
C SER A 296 12.51 -8.22 -21.92
N THR A 297 12.28 -7.84 -20.67
CA THR A 297 11.26 -8.44 -19.81
C THR A 297 10.48 -7.30 -19.19
N VAL A 298 9.15 -7.39 -19.25
CA VAL A 298 8.25 -6.42 -18.63
C VAL A 298 7.73 -6.99 -17.32
N SER A 299 7.68 -6.17 -16.29
CA SER A 299 6.99 -6.46 -15.03
C SER A 299 6.06 -5.30 -14.72
N VAL A 300 4.86 -5.61 -14.24
CA VAL A 300 3.82 -4.62 -13.95
C VAL A 300 3.40 -4.80 -12.50
N PHE A 301 3.39 -3.69 -11.77
CA PHE A 301 3.01 -3.67 -10.36
C PHE A 301 1.85 -2.71 -10.18
N PHE A 302 0.84 -3.16 -9.45
CA PHE A 302 -0.35 -2.38 -9.15
C PHE A 302 -0.31 -1.94 -7.68
N ILE A 303 -0.72 -0.71 -7.43
CA ILE A 303 -0.86 -0.11 -6.12
C ILE A 303 -2.33 0.30 -5.96
N GLY A 304 -2.98 -0.23 -4.92
CA GLY A 304 -4.42 -0.06 -4.73
C GLY A 304 -5.26 -0.70 -5.84
N GLY A 305 -6.54 -0.34 -5.86
CA GLY A 305 -7.57 -1.00 -6.66
C GLY A 305 -7.87 -2.42 -6.16
N ASP A 306 -8.92 -3.00 -6.70
CA ASP A 306 -9.34 -4.35 -6.34
C ASP A 306 -8.32 -5.38 -6.87
N PRO A 307 -7.75 -6.23 -5.99
CA PRO A 307 -6.77 -7.25 -6.37
C PRO A 307 -7.25 -8.20 -7.46
N GLN A 308 -8.56 -8.45 -7.59
CA GLN A 308 -9.10 -9.36 -8.61
C GLN A 308 -8.88 -8.86 -10.04
N PHE A 309 -8.62 -7.56 -10.23
CA PHE A 309 -8.43 -6.93 -11.54
C PHE A 309 -6.98 -6.47 -11.78
N GLN A 310 -6.02 -6.77 -10.89
CA GLN A 310 -4.62 -6.35 -11.00
C GLN A 310 -3.83 -7.12 -12.07
N HIS A 311 -4.31 -7.06 -13.31
CA HIS A 311 -3.72 -7.67 -14.50
C HIS A 311 -3.85 -6.73 -15.70
N LEU A 312 -2.91 -6.82 -16.65
CA LEU A 312 -2.92 -5.96 -17.85
C LEU A 312 -4.18 -6.12 -18.71
N ASP A 313 -4.78 -7.30 -18.73
CA ASP A 313 -5.99 -7.58 -19.49
C ASP A 313 -7.26 -6.99 -18.86
N THR A 314 -7.21 -6.67 -17.56
CA THR A 314 -8.32 -6.13 -16.77
C THR A 314 -8.02 -4.73 -16.21
N ILE A 315 -7.06 -4.02 -16.81
CA ILE A 315 -6.61 -2.71 -16.31
C ILE A 315 -7.70 -1.64 -16.42
N ASP A 316 -8.61 -1.77 -17.39
CA ASP A 316 -9.84 -0.99 -17.53
C ASP A 316 -10.72 -1.12 -16.29
N GLU A 317 -10.91 -2.35 -15.83
CA GLU A 317 -11.80 -2.69 -14.72
C GLU A 317 -11.14 -2.30 -13.40
N TRP A 318 -9.86 -2.62 -13.23
CA TRP A 318 -9.06 -2.20 -12.08
C TRP A 318 -9.10 -0.69 -11.88
N TRP A 319 -8.92 0.08 -12.96
CA TRP A 319 -8.97 1.54 -12.90
C TRP A 319 -10.28 2.07 -12.30
N LYS A 320 -11.41 1.41 -12.60
CA LYS A 320 -12.74 1.80 -12.10
C LYS A 320 -12.89 1.54 -10.59
N THR A 321 -12.09 0.63 -10.04
CA THR A 321 -12.09 0.30 -8.59
C THR A 321 -11.21 1.21 -7.75
N ALA A 322 -10.48 2.14 -8.38
CA ALA A 322 -9.46 2.96 -7.73
C ALA A 322 -9.92 3.68 -6.47
N TYR A 323 -11.18 4.12 -6.49
CA TYR A 323 -11.78 4.88 -5.43
C TYR A 323 -12.35 4.05 -4.27
N GLU A 324 -12.73 2.79 -4.56
CA GLU A 324 -13.24 1.86 -3.55
C GLU A 324 -12.07 1.25 -2.76
N TYR A 325 -10.92 1.08 -3.43
CA TYR A 325 -9.73 0.45 -2.86
C TYR A 325 -8.48 1.34 -3.01
N PRO A 326 -8.47 2.59 -2.53
CA PRO A 326 -7.26 3.40 -2.54
C PRO A 326 -6.20 2.78 -1.60
N ALA A 327 -4.95 2.81 -2.01
CA ALA A 327 -3.80 2.46 -1.19
C ALA A 327 -2.98 3.71 -0.84
N LEU A 328 -2.14 3.60 0.19
CA LEU A 328 -1.11 4.61 0.44
C LEU A 328 -0.18 4.69 -0.78
N MET A 329 0.04 5.90 -1.29
CA MET A 329 0.91 6.16 -2.45
C MET A 329 2.25 6.75 -2.00
N SER A 330 2.20 7.64 -1.02
CA SER A 330 3.38 8.22 -0.39
C SER A 330 3.11 8.53 1.07
N ASN A 331 4.06 8.16 1.94
CA ASN A 331 4.00 8.37 3.39
C ASN A 331 4.67 9.69 3.81
N GLU A 332 4.42 10.78 3.07
CA GLU A 332 5.12 12.08 3.21
C GLU A 332 5.23 12.60 4.66
N ARG A 333 4.42 12.09 5.59
CA ARG A 333 4.47 12.41 7.01
C ARG A 333 4.40 11.17 7.87
N VAL A 334 5.56 10.71 8.30
CA VAL A 334 5.74 9.79 9.43
C VAL A 334 6.15 10.56 10.69
N SER A 335 5.80 10.03 11.85
CA SER A 335 6.26 10.53 13.15
C SER A 335 6.96 9.40 13.91
N PRO A 336 8.10 9.65 14.59
CA PRO A 336 8.74 8.62 15.40
C PRO A 336 7.78 8.02 16.42
N LEU A 337 7.83 6.70 16.63
CA LEU A 337 6.94 5.99 17.56
C LEU A 337 7.09 6.52 18.99
N ASP A 338 8.25 7.05 19.40
CA ASP A 338 8.43 7.65 20.72
C ASP A 338 7.57 8.92 20.94
N THR A 339 7.03 9.52 19.87
CA THR A 339 6.16 10.71 19.98
C THR A 339 4.80 10.39 20.59
N ILE A 340 4.33 9.15 20.47
CA ILE A 340 3.08 8.67 21.08
C ILE A 340 3.31 7.95 22.42
N VAL A 341 4.57 7.68 22.78
CA VAL A 341 4.91 7.07 24.06
C VAL A 341 5.22 8.14 25.11
N MET A 342 4.42 8.14 26.17
CA MET A 342 4.49 9.12 27.24
C MET A 342 5.08 8.52 28.52
N GLY A 343 5.70 9.38 29.32
CA GLY A 343 6.21 9.02 30.65
C GLY A 343 7.56 8.29 30.64
N LYS A 344 7.73 7.39 31.61
CA LYS A 344 9.05 6.85 32.00
C LYS A 344 9.78 6.07 30.89
N ALA A 345 9.06 5.47 29.95
CA ALA A 345 9.64 4.61 28.93
C ALA A 345 10.13 5.36 27.69
N LYS A 346 9.74 6.64 27.51
CA LYS A 346 10.01 7.42 26.29
C LYS A 346 11.50 7.44 25.92
N ALA A 347 12.36 7.75 26.89
CA ALA A 347 13.80 7.86 26.65
C ALA A 347 14.43 6.53 26.22
N GLY A 348 13.97 5.39 26.76
CA GLY A 348 14.48 4.07 26.37
C GLY A 348 14.05 3.66 24.97
N ILE A 349 12.79 3.95 24.59
CA ILE A 349 12.29 3.71 23.23
C ILE A 349 13.07 4.58 22.25
N GLN A 350 13.21 5.87 22.52
CA GLN A 350 13.94 6.79 21.65
C GLN A 350 15.37 6.33 21.38
N LYS A 351 16.10 5.89 22.42
CA LYS A 351 17.46 5.33 22.26
C LYS A 351 17.49 4.07 21.40
N THR A 352 16.53 3.17 21.63
CA THR A 352 16.47 1.89 20.91
C THR A 352 16.12 2.11 19.44
N ILE A 353 15.16 2.99 19.13
CA ILE A 353 14.81 3.41 17.77
C ILE A 353 16.01 4.04 17.08
N ALA A 354 16.68 5.01 17.72
CA ALA A 354 17.84 5.68 17.13
C ALA A 354 18.96 4.69 16.79
N TYR A 355 19.27 3.77 17.71
CA TYR A 355 20.25 2.71 17.43
C TYR A 355 19.83 1.84 16.24
N TYR A 356 18.58 1.40 16.22
CA TYR A 356 18.07 0.51 15.18
C TYR A 356 18.11 1.16 13.79
N LEU A 357 17.68 2.43 13.68
CA LEU A 357 17.74 3.18 12.42
C LEU A 357 19.19 3.40 11.94
N GLU A 358 20.12 3.65 12.87
CA GLU A 358 21.54 3.88 12.54
C GLU A 358 22.25 2.58 12.11
N HIS A 359 22.04 1.48 12.85
CA HIS A 359 22.80 0.24 12.69
C HIS A 359 22.09 -0.80 11.82
N LYS A 360 20.80 -0.60 11.53
CA LYS A 360 19.92 -1.55 10.81
C LYS A 360 19.81 -2.92 11.50
N GLU A 361 20.08 -2.95 12.80
CA GLU A 361 19.99 -4.13 13.67
C GLU A 361 19.61 -3.71 15.09
N LEU A 362 18.95 -4.61 15.82
CA LEU A 362 18.51 -4.34 17.19
C LEU A 362 19.71 -4.42 18.16
N PRO A 363 19.76 -3.56 19.21
CA PRO A 363 20.85 -3.58 20.19
C PRO A 363 21.03 -4.95 20.84
N THR A 364 22.27 -5.44 20.83
CA THR A 364 22.68 -6.68 21.51
C THR A 364 23.31 -6.41 22.89
N ALA A 365 23.35 -5.16 23.32
CA ALA A 365 23.82 -4.70 24.63
C ALA A 365 22.92 -3.58 25.19
N PRO A 366 22.85 -3.40 26.52
CA PRO A 366 22.06 -2.33 27.13
C PRO A 366 22.53 -0.94 26.71
N LEU A 367 21.62 -0.16 26.12
CA LEU A 367 21.87 1.23 25.77
C LEU A 367 21.74 2.13 27.02
N LYS A 368 22.86 2.69 27.46
CA LYS A 368 22.93 3.53 28.67
C LYS A 368 22.38 4.93 28.47
#